data_AF-A0A379ZUX2-F1
#
_entry.id   AF-A0A379ZUX2-F1
#
_cell.length_a   1.000
_cell.length_b   1.000
_cell.length_c   1.000
_cell.angle_alpha   90.00
_cell.angle_beta   90.00
_cell.angle_gamma   90.00
#
_symmetry.space_group_name_H-M   'P 1'
#
loop_
_entity.id
_entity.type
_entity.pdbx_description
1 polymer ?
#
loop_
_entity_poly.entity_id
_entity_poly.type
_entity_poly.pdbx_seq_one_letter_code
_entity_poly.pdbx_strand_id
1 'polypeptide(L)'
;MAVHIDVSDHVAVEKMMNEVAEKLGRIDVLLNNAGVHVAGSVLETSIDDWRRIAGVDIDGVVFCSKFALPHLLKTKGCIVNTASVSGLGGDWGRGLLLRGERRGGQPDARHGARSRR
;
A
#
# COMPACT_ATOMS: atom_id res chain seq x y z
N MET A 1 -18.27 -6.84 12.89
CA MET A 1 -17.33 -6.24 13.87
C MET A 1 -16.49 -5.20 13.14
N ALA A 2 -16.06 -4.13 13.80
CA ALA A 2 -15.13 -3.16 13.25
C ALA A 2 -14.08 -2.80 14.32
N VAL A 3 -12.82 -2.62 13.91
CA VAL A 3 -11.69 -2.25 14.77
C VAL A 3 -10.94 -1.13 14.08
N HIS A 4 -10.68 -0.03 14.79
CA HIS A 4 -9.82 1.04 14.31
C HIS A 4 -8.36 0.68 14.58
N ILE A 5 -7.51 0.74 13.55
CA ILE A 5 -6.13 0.26 13.63
C ILE A 5 -5.23 1.05 12.69
N ASP A 6 -4.00 1.31 13.15
CA ASP A 6 -2.88 1.70 12.30
C ASP A 6 -2.04 0.45 12.02
N VAL A 7 -1.94 0.07 10.75
CA VAL A 7 -1.23 -1.15 10.35
C VAL A 7 0.28 -1.03 10.49
N SER A 8 0.82 0.20 10.64
CA SER A 8 2.25 0.42 10.87
C SER A 8 2.69 0.13 12.30
N ASP A 9 1.76 -0.10 13.23
CA ASP A 9 2.03 -0.53 14.60
C ASP A 9 1.83 -2.05 14.75
N HIS A 10 2.94 -2.80 14.74
CA HIS A 10 2.90 -4.26 14.87
C HIS A 10 2.25 -4.77 16.18
N VAL A 11 2.35 -4.03 17.29
CA VAL A 11 1.75 -4.44 18.57
C VAL A 11 0.24 -4.31 18.49
N ALA A 12 -0.24 -3.22 17.90
CA ALA A 12 -1.66 -3.02 17.68
C ALA A 12 -2.22 -4.09 16.71
N VAL A 13 -1.50 -4.39 15.63
CA VAL A 13 -1.91 -5.42 14.65
C VAL A 13 -2.01 -6.79 15.30
N GLU A 14 -1.03 -7.21 16.10
CA GLU A 14 -1.07 -8.48 16.82
C GLU A 14 -2.30 -8.58 17.72
N LYS A 15 -2.56 -7.53 18.51
CA LYS A 15 -3.71 -7.47 19.40
C LYS A 15 -5.03 -7.57 18.63
N MET A 16 -5.16 -6.83 17.53
CA MET A 16 -6.36 -6.85 16.69
C MET A 16 -6.58 -8.23 16.06
N MET A 17 -5.51 -8.88 15.57
CA MET A 17 -5.61 -10.21 14.95
C MET A 17 -6.11 -11.26 15.95
N ASN A 18 -5.58 -11.24 17.18
CA ASN A 18 -6.00 -12.11 18.27
C ASN A 18 -7.47 -11.88 18.63
N GLU A 19 -7.90 -10.62 18.74
CA GLU A 19 -9.29 -10.26 19.04
C GLU A 19 -10.27 -10.74 17.94
N VAL A 20 -9.90 -10.57 16.67
CA VAL A 20 -10.69 -11.05 15.53
C VAL A 20 -10.81 -12.58 15.56
N ALA A 21 -9.69 -13.28 15.75
CA ALA A 21 -9.68 -14.73 15.78
C ALA A 21 -10.49 -15.30 16.95
N GLU A 22 -10.45 -14.67 18.13
CA GLU A 22 -11.24 -15.06 19.29
C GLU A 22 -12.74 -14.86 19.04
N LYS A 23 -13.13 -13.68 18.54
CA LYS A 23 -14.54 -13.32 18.36
C LYS A 23 -15.21 -14.05 17.20
N LEU A 24 -14.48 -14.32 16.12
CA LEU A 24 -15.03 -14.94 14.91
C LEU A 24 -14.70 -16.45 14.81
N GLY A 25 -13.79 -16.95 15.65
CA GLY A 25 -13.37 -18.35 15.70
C GLY A 25 -12.44 -18.79 14.56
N ARG A 26 -12.37 -18.03 13.46
CA ARG A 26 -11.51 -18.32 12.31
C ARG A 26 -11.18 -17.07 11.49
N ILE A 27 -10.12 -17.17 10.69
CA ILE A 27 -9.76 -16.20 9.66
C ILE A 27 -9.48 -16.98 8.38
N ASP A 28 -10.17 -16.63 7.30
CA ASP A 28 -10.10 -17.32 6.00
C ASP A 28 -9.41 -16.49 4.93
N VAL A 29 -9.50 -15.17 5.04
CA VAL A 29 -8.96 -14.24 4.05
C VAL A 29 -8.35 -13.07 4.81
N LEU A 30 -7.11 -12.75 4.48
CA LEU A 30 -6.49 -11.47 4.81
C LEU A 30 -6.42 -10.61 3.55
N LEU A 31 -6.88 -9.37 3.66
CA LEU A 31 -6.77 -8.36 2.62
C LEU A 31 -5.85 -7.24 3.10
N ASN A 32 -4.60 -7.25 2.66
CA ASN A 32 -3.68 -6.13 2.88
C ASN A 32 -4.00 -5.05 1.84
N ASN A 33 -4.87 -4.11 2.22
CA ASN A 33 -5.35 -3.03 1.35
C ASN A 33 -4.95 -1.63 1.84
N ALA A 34 -4.64 -1.46 3.13
CA ALA A 34 -4.20 -0.17 3.64
C ALA A 34 -2.95 0.29 2.87
N GLY A 35 -2.97 1.54 2.41
CA GLY A 35 -1.89 2.12 1.63
C GLY A 35 -1.94 3.64 1.67
N VAL A 36 -0.78 4.29 1.62
CA VAL A 36 -0.66 5.76 1.64
C VAL A 36 0.29 6.23 0.55
N HIS A 37 -0.08 7.36 -0.07
CA HIS A 37 0.74 7.98 -1.08
C HIS A 37 1.22 9.37 -0.62
N VAL A 38 2.48 9.68 -0.90
CA VAL A 38 3.03 11.05 -0.84
C VAL A 38 3.55 11.40 -2.22
N ALA A 39 3.12 12.54 -2.75
CA ALA A 39 3.58 13.02 -4.04
C ALA A 39 4.93 13.72 -3.90
N GLY A 40 5.81 13.52 -4.87
CA GLY A 40 7.15 14.11 -4.90
C GLY A 40 8.14 13.21 -5.63
N SER A 41 9.26 13.79 -6.04
CA SER A 41 10.45 13.04 -6.42
C SER A 41 11.26 12.65 -5.18
N VAL A 42 12.22 11.72 -5.33
CA VAL A 42 13.12 11.34 -4.21
C VAL A 42 13.93 12.51 -3.63
N LEU A 43 14.13 13.60 -4.38
CA LEU A 43 14.80 14.79 -3.87
C LEU A 43 13.90 15.63 -2.96
N GLU A 44 12.59 15.53 -3.15
CA GLU A 44 11.58 16.32 -2.44
C GLU A 44 10.94 15.53 -1.29
N THR A 45 10.89 14.20 -1.40
CA THR A 45 10.33 13.32 -0.37
C THR A 45 11.20 13.36 0.88
N SER A 46 10.61 13.80 1.99
CA SER A 46 11.31 13.77 3.29
C SER A 46 11.51 12.34 3.78
N ILE A 47 12.49 12.15 4.66
CA ILE A 47 12.73 10.83 5.28
C ILE A 47 11.52 10.39 6.12
N ASP A 48 10.80 11.33 6.74
CA ASP A 48 9.61 11.01 7.53
C ASP A 48 8.43 10.63 6.66
N ASP A 49 8.25 11.26 5.49
CA ASP A 49 7.28 10.83 4.49
C ASP A 49 7.59 9.43 3.96
N TRP A 50 8.87 9.16 3.68
CA TRP A 50 9.30 7.82 3.30
C TRP A 50 9.00 6.79 4.39
N ARG A 51 9.33 7.08 5.65
CA ARG A 51 9.02 6.20 6.79
C ARG A 51 7.52 5.95 6.91
N ARG A 52 6.69 6.97 6.69
CA ARG A 52 5.23 6.82 6.70
C ARG A 52 4.73 5.91 5.59
N ILE A 53 5.24 6.08 4.36
CA ILE A 53 4.91 5.20 3.23
C ILE A 53 5.36 3.77 3.53
N ALA A 54 6.64 3.57 3.88
CA ALA A 54 7.18 2.24 4.15
C ALA A 54 6.47 1.55 5.33
N GLY A 55 6.16 2.30 6.38
CA GLY A 55 5.46 1.79 7.56
C GLY A 55 4.07 1.23 7.24
N VAL A 56 3.31 1.88 6.35
CA VAL A 56 1.98 1.41 5.97
C VAL A 56 2.04 0.37 4.85
N ASP A 57 2.73 0.69 3.76
CA ASP A 57 2.64 -0.04 2.48
C ASP A 57 3.53 -1.29 2.46
N ILE A 58 4.55 -1.36 3.32
CA ILE A 58 5.51 -2.47 3.38
C ILE A 58 5.39 -3.17 4.73
N ASP A 59 5.70 -2.45 5.81
CA ASP A 59 5.74 -3.03 7.15
C ASP A 59 4.34 -3.50 7.58
N GLY A 60 3.29 -2.72 7.32
CA GLY A 60 1.92 -3.10 7.62
C GLY A 60 1.47 -4.39 6.92
N VAL A 61 1.88 -4.60 5.67
CA VAL A 61 1.64 -5.87 4.94
C VAL A 61 2.34 -7.03 5.63
N VAL A 62 3.59 -6.84 6.06
CA VAL A 62 4.38 -7.86 6.76
C VAL A 62 3.75 -8.19 8.12
N PHE A 63 3.39 -7.18 8.92
CA PHE A 63 2.81 -7.38 10.25
C PHE A 63 1.48 -8.11 10.16
N CYS A 64 0.55 -7.63 9.33
CA CYS A 64 -0.75 -8.26 9.17
C CYS A 64 -0.61 -9.70 8.67
N SER A 65 0.26 -9.96 7.70
CA SER A 65 0.52 -11.30 7.18
C SER A 65 1.10 -12.23 8.25
N LYS A 66 2.09 -11.74 9.02
CA LYS A 66 2.74 -12.51 10.09
C LYS A 66 1.72 -13.00 11.13
N PHE A 67 0.85 -12.11 11.59
CA PHE A 67 -0.10 -12.46 12.64
C PHE A 67 -1.33 -13.21 12.12
N ALA A 68 -1.73 -13.04 10.86
CA ALA A 68 -2.83 -13.80 10.27
C ALA A 68 -2.43 -15.24 9.89
N LEU A 69 -1.16 -15.47 9.51
CA LEU A 69 -0.71 -16.74 8.93
C LEU A 69 -1.02 -17.98 9.79
N PRO A 70 -0.85 -17.98 11.14
CA PRO A 70 -1.22 -19.13 11.97
C PRO A 70 -2.70 -19.51 11.89
N HIS A 71 -3.59 -18.56 11.58
CA HIS A 71 -5.02 -18.80 11.42
C HIS A 71 -5.33 -19.28 9.99
N LEU A 72 -4.74 -18.64 8.99
CA LEU A 72 -4.93 -18.98 7.57
C LEU A 72 -4.42 -20.39 7.23
N LEU A 73 -3.33 -20.84 7.86
CA LEU A 73 -2.81 -22.20 7.67
C LEU A 73 -3.82 -23.27 8.12
N LYS A 74 -4.61 -23.01 9.16
CA LYS A 74 -5.63 -23.94 9.67
C LYS A 74 -6.83 -24.04 8.72
N THR A 75 -7.18 -22.92 8.10
CA THR A 75 -8.35 -22.82 7.21
C THR A 75 -8.02 -23.09 5.74
N LYS A 76 -6.73 -23.20 5.40
CA LYS A 76 -6.24 -23.15 4.01
C LYS A 76 -6.72 -21.88 3.29
N GLY A 77 -6.74 -20.79 4.04
CA GLY A 77 -7.14 -19.47 3.58
C GLY A 77 -6.10 -18.83 2.66
N CYS A 78 -6.35 -17.58 2.27
CA CYS A 78 -5.46 -16.83 1.39
C CYS A 78 -5.13 -15.43 1.91
N ILE A 79 -4.04 -14.88 1.40
CA ILE A 79 -3.66 -13.49 1.56
C ILE A 79 -3.78 -12.82 0.20
N VAL A 80 -4.46 -11.68 0.16
CA VAL A 80 -4.56 -10.81 -1.01
C VAL A 80 -3.87 -9.50 -0.68
N ASN A 81 -2.84 -9.15 -1.45
CA ASN A 81 -2.13 -7.89 -1.32
C ASN A 81 -2.59 -6.94 -2.44
N THR A 82 -3.05 -5.76 -2.05
CA THR A 82 -3.38 -4.70 -3.01
C THR A 82 -2.11 -3.94 -3.31
N ALA A 83 -1.61 -4.10 -4.53
CA ALA A 83 -0.46 -3.35 -5.05
C ALA A 83 -0.92 -2.35 -6.12
N SER A 84 0.03 -1.59 -6.67
CA SER A 84 -0.21 -0.69 -7.80
C SER A 84 0.65 -1.08 -9.00
N VAL A 85 0.22 -0.71 -10.20
CA VAL A 85 1.06 -0.73 -11.42
C VAL A 85 2.37 0.05 -11.22
N SER A 86 2.35 1.06 -10.35
CA SER A 86 3.52 1.83 -9.93
C SER A 86 4.59 0.94 -9.30
N GLY A 87 4.24 -0.23 -8.72
CA GLY A 87 5.20 -1.18 -8.17
C GLY A 87 6.07 -1.90 -9.22
N LEU A 88 5.69 -1.84 -10.51
CA LEU A 88 6.45 -2.49 -11.59
C LEU A 88 7.66 -1.69 -12.06
N GLY A 89 7.67 -0.38 -11.84
CA GLY A 89 8.74 0.50 -12.35
C GLY A 89 8.71 1.94 -11.85
N GLY A 90 7.81 2.25 -10.91
CA GLY A 90 7.56 3.57 -10.36
C GLY A 90 6.83 4.53 -11.30
N ASP A 91 6.18 5.53 -10.71
CA ASP A 91 5.47 6.55 -11.46
C ASP A 91 6.31 7.81 -11.63
N TRP A 92 6.32 8.35 -12.84
CA TRP A 92 6.99 9.60 -13.16
C TRP A 92 6.36 10.77 -12.40
N GLY A 93 7.16 11.46 -11.60
CA GLY A 93 6.70 12.61 -10.79
C GLY A 93 5.70 12.25 -9.69
N ARG A 94 5.51 10.96 -9.41
CA ARG A 94 4.61 10.43 -8.38
C ARG A 94 5.25 9.23 -7.65
N GLY A 95 6.56 9.22 -7.53
CA GLY A 95 7.31 8.16 -6.88
C GLY A 95 8.75 8.57 -6.61
N LEU A 96 9.47 7.80 -5.81
CA LEU A 96 10.89 8.02 -5.48
C LEU A 96 11.85 7.84 -6.67
N LEU A 97 11.36 7.96 -7.90
CA LEU A 97 12.20 8.05 -9.09
C LEU A 97 12.60 9.51 -9.32
N LEU A 98 13.90 9.69 -9.58
CA LEU A 98 14.44 10.95 -10.02
C LEU A 98 13.87 11.32 -11.38
N ARG A 99 13.59 12.61 -11.55
CA ARG A 99 13.22 13.22 -12.83
C ARG A 99 14.43 13.19 -13.77
N GLY A 100 14.70 12.04 -14.37
CA GLY A 100 15.57 11.94 -15.54
C GLY A 100 14.84 12.48 -16.75
N GLU A 101 15.40 13.46 -17.45
CA GLU A 101 14.88 13.95 -18.72
C GLU A 101 14.64 12.77 -19.67
N ARG A 102 13.38 12.50 -20.01
CA ARG A 102 13.13 11.60 -21.14
C ARG A 102 13.46 12.34 -22.43
N ARG A 103 14.46 11.82 -23.16
CA ARG A 103 14.41 11.82 -24.63
C ARG A 103 13.16 11.01 -25.02
N GLY A 104 12.09 11.71 -25.39
CA GLY A 104 10.84 11.10 -25.85
C GLY A 104 9.64 11.52 -25.02
N GLY A 105 8.99 12.59 -25.47
CA GLY A 105 7.81 13.17 -24.84
C GLY A 105 6.62 12.22 -24.82
N GLN A 106 5.93 12.21 -23.69
CA GLN A 106 4.54 11.77 -23.61
C GLN A 106 3.69 13.03 -23.83
N PRO A 107 2.74 13.05 -24.78
CA PRO A 107 1.99 14.26 -25.08
C PRO A 107 1.10 14.62 -23.89
N ASP A 108 1.14 15.90 -23.54
CA ASP A 108 0.28 16.51 -22.54
C ASP A 108 -1.19 16.24 -22.92
N ALA A 109 -1.93 15.55 -22.05
CA ALA A 109 -3.36 15.28 -22.21
C ALA A 109 -4.23 16.52 -21.94
N ARG A 110 -3.64 17.72 -21.90
CA ARG A 110 -4.34 18.99 -21.97
C ARG A 110 -4.07 19.58 -23.33
N HIS A 111 -5.08 19.53 -24.22
CA HIS A 111 -5.38 20.44 -25.34
C HIS A 111 -6.23 19.69 -26.37
N GLY A 112 -7.45 19.32 -25.96
CA GLY A 112 -8.46 18.70 -26.81
C GLY A 112 -9.75 19.49 -26.80
N ALA A 113 -9.75 20.74 -27.31
CA ALA A 113 -10.95 21.46 -27.73
C ALA A 113 -10.58 22.76 -28.46
N ARG A 114 -10.29 22.69 -29.77
CA ARG A 114 -10.65 23.79 -30.67
C ARG A 114 -11.32 23.22 -31.90
N SER A 115 -12.54 23.70 -32.10
CA SER A 115 -13.53 23.35 -33.10
C SER A 115 -13.03 23.56 -34.53
N ARG A 116 -13.40 22.62 -35.40
CA ARG A 116 -13.34 22.73 -36.85
C ARG A 116 -14.10 23.99 -37.34
N ARG A 117 -13.47 24.75 -38.22
CA ARG A 117 -14.10 25.46 -39.34
C ARG A 117 -13.25 25.19 -40.58
#